data_AF-A0A381SR53-F1
#
_entry.id   AF-A0A381SR53-F1
#
_cell.length_a   1.000
_cell.length_b   1.000
_cell.length_c   1.000
_cell.angle_alpha   90.00
_cell.angle_beta   90.00
_cell.angle_gamma   90.00
#
_symmetry.space_group_name_H-M   'P 1'
#
loop_
_entity.id
_entity.type
_entity.pdbx_description
1 polymer ?
#
loop_
_entity_poly.entity_id
_entity_poly.type
_entity_poly.pdbx_seq_one_letter_code
_entity_poly.pdbx_strand_id
1 'polypeptide(L)'
;MEDSVNEILGLEGKNKVIPENLEPQKGFKPPVPRKNGEVPLKVEKDINTDYDYSRESYYSIIEKGQEAIQGILDIAKEGQHPRAYEVVGQLIGQVGTTVDKLQDLQKKFKDLKELPGRTNANIKNALFVGSTAELQKMLNKQTMETKMEKKNENETIDGKSKDTE
;
A
#
# COMPACT_ATOMS: atom_id res chain seq x y z
N MET A 1 -21.80 13.60 61.40
CA MET A 1 -20.74 14.17 60.52
C MET A 1 -21.17 14.13 59.07
N GLU A 2 -21.86 13.08 58.62
CA GLU A 2 -22.36 12.96 57.24
C GLU A 2 -23.50 13.94 56.92
N ASP A 3 -24.38 14.23 57.89
CA ASP A 3 -25.51 15.15 57.69
C ASP A 3 -25.06 16.61 57.44
N SER A 4 -24.00 17.06 58.11
CA SER A 4 -23.43 18.41 57.90
C SER A 4 -22.72 18.54 56.54
N VAL A 5 -22.23 17.43 55.99
CA VAL A 5 -21.61 17.40 54.65
C VAL A 5 -22.70 17.48 53.57
N ASN A 6 -23.84 16.84 53.80
CA ASN A 6 -24.99 16.90 52.90
C ASN A 6 -25.68 18.27 52.88
N GLU A 7 -25.66 19.00 54.00
CA GLU A 7 -26.15 20.38 54.10
C GLU A 7 -25.25 21.37 53.33
N ILE A 8 -23.92 21.19 53.41
CA ILE A 8 -22.95 22.01 52.66
C ILE A 8 -23.02 21.75 51.14
N LEU A 9 -23.36 20.52 50.72
CA LEU A 9 -23.46 20.13 49.31
C LEU A 9 -24.84 20.40 48.68
N GLY A 10 -25.80 20.94 49.43
CA GLY A 10 -27.10 21.36 48.90
C GLY A 10 -27.95 20.24 48.30
N LEU A 11 -27.78 19.00 48.76
CA LEU A 11 -28.48 17.82 48.22
C LEU A 11 -29.87 17.62 48.82
N GLU A 12 -30.34 18.54 49.67
CA GLU A 12 -31.67 18.51 50.23
C GLU A 12 -32.70 19.10 49.23
N GLY A 13 -32.96 18.33 48.19
CA GLY A 13 -33.99 18.66 47.21
C GLY A 13 -33.75 17.99 45.88
N LYS A 14 -34.52 16.93 45.63
CA LYS A 14 -34.64 16.14 44.38
C LYS A 14 -33.81 14.87 44.35
N ASN A 15 -34.24 13.89 45.13
CA ASN A 15 -34.20 12.53 44.62
C ASN A 15 -35.48 11.76 44.95
N LYS A 16 -36.51 12.04 44.14
CA LYS A 16 -37.59 11.09 43.87
C LYS A 16 -37.81 11.10 42.36
N VAL A 17 -36.88 10.48 41.64
CA VAL A 17 -37.01 10.27 40.20
C VAL A 17 -38.08 9.20 39.99
N ILE A 18 -39.28 9.68 39.68
CA ILE A 18 -40.40 8.88 39.19
C ILE A 18 -40.00 8.36 37.81
N PRO A 19 -40.20 7.07 37.48
CA PRO A 19 -39.91 6.56 36.14
C PRO A 19 -41.00 7.02 35.18
N GLU A 20 -40.76 8.15 34.51
CA GLU A 20 -41.65 8.64 33.45
C GLU A 20 -40.94 8.49 32.09
N ASN A 21 -41.42 7.51 31.32
CA ASN A 21 -41.37 7.39 29.87
C ASN A 21 -40.17 7.99 29.13
N LEU A 22 -39.10 7.21 28.97
CA LEU A 22 -38.22 7.36 27.81
C LEU A 22 -38.74 6.47 26.67
N GLU A 23 -39.33 7.11 25.66
CA GLU A 23 -39.62 6.42 24.39
C GLU A 23 -38.33 5.80 23.82
N PRO A 24 -38.38 4.58 23.26
CA PRO A 24 -37.20 3.98 22.65
C PRO A 24 -36.76 4.84 21.48
N GLN A 25 -35.51 5.32 21.55
CA GLN A 25 -34.87 6.14 20.52
C GLN A 25 -35.10 5.52 19.15
N LYS A 26 -35.88 6.22 18.31
CA LYS A 26 -36.16 5.84 16.92
C LYS A 26 -34.85 5.55 16.21
N GLY A 27 -34.70 4.30 15.74
CA GLY A 27 -33.50 3.82 15.06
C GLY A 27 -33.07 4.76 13.94
N PHE A 28 -31.79 5.13 13.99
CA PHE A 28 -31.12 5.87 12.93
C PHE A 28 -31.20 5.06 11.62
N LYS A 29 -32.07 5.49 10.70
CA LYS A 29 -32.10 4.97 9.34
C LYS A 29 -31.15 5.83 8.51
N PRO A 30 -30.04 5.28 8.00
CA PRO A 30 -29.14 6.05 7.15
C PRO A 30 -29.91 6.59 5.93
N PRO A 31 -29.67 7.84 5.50
CA PRO A 31 -30.45 8.51 4.43
C PRO A 31 -30.41 7.82 3.07
N VAL A 32 -29.51 6.85 2.86
CA VAL A 32 -29.34 6.14 1.60
C VAL A 32 -29.43 4.64 1.85
N PRO A 33 -30.34 3.91 1.15
CA PRO A 33 -30.42 2.46 1.26
C PRO A 33 -29.13 1.84 0.70
N ARG A 34 -28.42 1.09 1.54
CA ARG A 34 -27.28 0.28 1.09
C ARG A 34 -27.82 -0.85 0.22
N LYS A 35 -27.46 -0.86 -1.05
CA LYS A 35 -27.74 -1.99 -1.94
C LYS A 35 -26.86 -3.16 -1.49
N ASN A 36 -27.45 -4.16 -0.84
CA ASN A 36 -26.83 -5.46 -0.62
C ASN A 36 -26.87 -6.22 -1.95
N GLY A 37 -25.89 -5.94 -2.80
CA GLY A 37 -25.71 -6.59 -4.09
C GLY A 37 -24.33 -6.24 -4.57
N GLU A 38 -23.51 -7.27 -4.73
CA GLU A 38 -22.14 -7.25 -5.21
C GLU A 38 -21.93 -6.12 -6.22
N VAL A 39 -21.29 -5.04 -5.76
CA VAL A 39 -20.73 -4.04 -6.68
C VAL A 39 -19.62 -4.78 -7.43
N PRO A 40 -19.71 -4.95 -8.76
CA PRO A 40 -18.59 -5.50 -9.49
C PRO A 40 -17.43 -4.53 -9.30
N LEU A 41 -16.38 -5.01 -8.62
CA LEU A 41 -15.09 -4.36 -8.47
C LEU A 41 -14.51 -4.12 -9.88
N LYS A 42 -14.93 -3.02 -10.52
CA LYS A 42 -14.31 -2.49 -11.74
C LYS A 42 -13.03 -1.75 -11.34
N VAL A 43 -12.07 -2.47 -10.78
CA VAL A 43 -10.83 -1.92 -10.21
C VAL A 43 -9.95 -1.22 -11.24
N GLU A 44 -10.05 -1.61 -12.52
CA GLU A 44 -9.14 -1.13 -13.57
C GLU A 44 -9.48 0.26 -14.11
N LYS A 45 -10.71 0.76 -13.93
CA LYS A 45 -11.09 2.11 -14.38
C LYS A 45 -10.72 3.21 -13.39
N ASP A 46 -10.31 2.87 -12.16
CA ASP A 46 -10.10 3.85 -11.10
C ASP A 46 -8.73 4.51 -11.19
N ILE A 47 -7.64 3.75 -11.38
CA ILE A 47 -6.26 4.26 -11.16
C ILE A 47 -5.92 5.46 -12.04
N ASN A 48 -6.27 5.46 -13.33
CA ASN A 48 -6.00 6.59 -14.21
C ASN A 48 -6.89 7.79 -13.86
N THR A 49 -8.17 7.54 -13.52
CA THR A 49 -9.12 8.60 -13.15
C THR A 49 -8.77 9.22 -11.79
N ASP A 50 -8.38 8.42 -10.81
CA ASP A 50 -7.89 8.85 -9.50
C ASP A 50 -6.59 9.64 -9.63
N TYR A 51 -5.72 9.24 -10.54
CA TYR A 51 -4.48 9.95 -10.84
C TYR A 51 -4.77 11.33 -11.45
N ASP A 52 -5.64 11.40 -12.46
CA ASP A 52 -6.02 12.64 -13.12
C ASP A 52 -6.71 13.60 -12.13
N TYR A 53 -7.66 13.08 -11.33
CA TYR A 53 -8.35 13.85 -10.29
C TYR A 53 -7.39 14.36 -9.21
N SER A 54 -6.49 13.50 -8.72
CA SER A 54 -5.49 13.90 -7.73
C SER A 54 -4.54 14.96 -8.28
N ARG A 55 -4.10 14.81 -9.53
CA ARG A 55 -3.25 15.79 -10.23
C ARG A 55 -3.94 17.15 -10.36
N GLU A 56 -5.20 17.16 -10.81
CA GLU A 56 -5.99 18.40 -10.94
C GLU A 56 -6.21 19.06 -9.58
N SER A 57 -6.53 18.29 -8.55
CA SER A 57 -6.68 18.77 -7.17
C SER A 57 -5.39 19.43 -6.67
N TYR A 58 -4.23 18.79 -6.88
CA TYR A 58 -2.95 19.38 -6.51
C TYR A 58 -2.66 20.68 -7.26
N TYR A 59 -2.95 20.76 -8.56
CA TYR A 59 -2.81 22.01 -9.31
C TYR A 59 -3.73 23.11 -8.78
N SER A 60 -5.00 22.81 -8.49
CA SER A 60 -5.92 23.78 -7.91
C SER A 60 -5.44 24.30 -6.55
N ILE A 61 -4.89 23.43 -5.70
CA ILE A 61 -4.33 23.83 -4.39
C ILE A 61 -3.09 24.70 -4.56
N ILE A 62 -2.20 24.36 -5.50
CA ILE A 62 -0.99 25.16 -5.78
C ILE A 62 -1.37 26.55 -6.30
N GLU A 63 -2.29 26.64 -7.24
CA GLU A 63 -2.75 27.90 -7.84
C GLU A 63 -3.43 28.80 -6.78
N LYS A 64 -4.41 28.25 -6.05
CA LYS A 64 -5.07 28.97 -4.94
C LYS A 64 -4.09 29.32 -3.83
N GLY A 65 -3.10 28.47 -3.57
CA GLY A 65 -2.03 28.73 -2.61
C GLY A 65 -1.16 29.92 -3.04
N GLN A 66 -0.79 30.00 -4.32
CA GLN A 66 -0.04 31.13 -4.87
C GLN A 66 -0.85 32.44 -4.83
N GLU A 67 -2.13 32.39 -5.18
CA GLU A 67 -3.03 33.54 -5.08
C GLU A 67 -3.16 34.01 -3.63
N ALA A 68 -3.36 33.10 -2.68
CA ALA A 68 -3.43 33.42 -1.26
C ALA A 68 -2.11 34.00 -0.73
N ILE A 69 -0.96 33.46 -1.15
CA ILE A 69 0.36 34.00 -0.82
C ILE A 69 0.49 35.44 -1.34
N GLN A 70 0.09 35.70 -2.58
CA GLN A 70 0.17 37.02 -3.18
C GLN A 70 -0.76 38.01 -2.45
N GLY A 71 -2.00 37.62 -2.16
CA GLY A 71 -2.94 38.47 -1.41
C GLY A 71 -2.45 38.81 0.00
N ILE A 72 -1.88 37.84 0.72
CA ILE A 72 -1.28 38.09 2.04
C ILE A 72 -0.03 38.97 1.90
N LEU A 73 0.78 38.77 0.87
CA LEU A 73 1.96 39.57 0.62
C LEU A 73 1.60 41.04 0.34
N ASP A 74 0.53 41.29 -0.38
CA ASP A 74 0.07 42.66 -0.67
C ASP A 74 -0.43 43.35 0.61
N ILE A 75 -1.18 42.64 1.46
CA ILE A 75 -1.57 43.13 2.81
C ILE A 75 -0.33 43.34 3.70
N ALA A 76 0.66 42.45 3.62
CA ALA A 76 1.89 42.54 4.40
C ALA A 76 2.76 43.74 3.99
N LYS A 77 2.77 44.09 2.70
CA LYS A 77 3.43 45.29 2.17
C LYS A 77 2.72 46.57 2.61
N GLU A 78 1.39 46.58 2.57
CA GLU A 78 0.59 47.75 2.94
C GLU A 78 0.60 47.99 4.46
N GLY A 79 0.46 46.92 5.26
CA GLY A 79 0.43 46.99 6.72
C GLY A 79 1.80 46.96 7.41
N GLN A 80 2.89 46.74 6.67
CA GLN A 80 4.26 46.58 7.20
C GLN A 80 4.36 45.62 8.40
N HIS A 81 3.53 44.57 8.46
CA HIS A 81 3.52 43.64 9.58
C HIS A 81 4.54 42.51 9.36
N PRO A 82 5.65 42.46 10.12
CA PRO A 82 6.67 41.40 9.97
C PRO A 82 6.10 40.00 10.21
N ARG A 83 5.05 39.88 11.02
CA ARG A 83 4.37 38.62 11.29
C ARG A 83 3.64 38.04 10.07
N ALA A 84 3.16 38.88 9.15
CA ALA A 84 2.51 38.40 7.93
C ALA A 84 3.52 37.71 7.00
N TYR A 85 4.77 38.19 6.95
CA TYR A 85 5.84 37.55 6.18
C TYR A 85 6.24 36.17 6.73
N GLU A 86 6.20 35.97 8.05
CA GLU A 86 6.45 34.66 8.66
C GLU A 86 5.36 33.66 8.27
N VAL A 87 4.09 34.07 8.30
CA VAL A 87 2.96 33.24 7.89
C VAL A 87 3.04 32.91 6.39
N VAL A 88 3.46 33.88 5.56
CA VAL A 88 3.72 33.63 4.14
C VAL A 88 4.84 32.61 3.95
N GLY A 89 5.94 32.70 4.71
CA GLY A 89 7.01 31.70 4.69
C GLY A 89 6.51 30.29 5.04
N GLN A 90 5.64 30.17 6.04
CA GLN A 90 4.99 28.90 6.38
C GLN A 90 4.07 28.40 5.26
N LEU A 91 3.27 29.28 4.66
CA LEU A 91 2.35 28.95 3.58
C LEU A 91 3.09 28.49 2.31
N ILE A 92 4.20 29.15 1.97
CA ILE A 92 5.10 28.73 0.88
C ILE A 92 5.65 27.33 1.15
N GLY A 93 6.05 27.02 2.38
CA GLY A 93 6.48 25.67 2.76
C GLY A 93 5.39 24.61 2.56
N GLN A 94 4.15 24.95 2.88
CA GLN A 94 3.00 24.06 2.68
C GLN A 94 2.67 23.85 1.19
N VAL A 95 2.77 24.90 0.36
CA VAL A 95 2.64 24.80 -1.09
C VAL A 95 3.76 23.96 -1.68
N GLY A 96 5.01 24.15 -1.24
CA GLY A 96 6.17 23.33 -1.63
C GLY A 96 5.95 21.85 -1.32
N THR A 97 5.49 21.53 -0.12
CA THR A 97 5.13 20.15 0.27
C THR A 97 4.03 19.56 -0.63
N THR A 98 3.12 20.39 -1.13
CA THR A 98 2.05 19.97 -2.05
C THR A 98 2.59 19.72 -3.47
N VAL A 99 3.56 20.51 -3.91
CA VAL A 99 4.31 20.28 -5.17
C VAL A 99 5.13 18.99 -5.09
N ASP A 100 5.77 18.70 -3.96
CA ASP A 100 6.51 17.45 -3.75
C ASP A 100 5.58 16.23 -3.80
N LYS A 101 4.39 16.31 -3.17
CA LYS A 101 3.35 15.28 -3.28
C LYS A 101 2.88 15.07 -4.71
N LEU A 102 2.79 16.13 -5.51
CA LEU A 102 2.49 16.02 -6.94
C LEU A 102 3.59 15.27 -7.69
N GLN A 103 4.87 15.54 -7.41
CA GLN A 103 6.00 14.79 -8.00
C GLN A 103 5.99 13.31 -7.57
N ASP A 104 5.73 13.04 -6.30
CA ASP A 104 5.67 11.67 -5.78
C ASP A 104 4.48 10.89 -6.37
N LEU A 105 3.35 11.55 -6.60
CA LEU A 105 2.21 10.95 -7.31
C LEU A 105 2.60 10.53 -8.73
N GLN A 106 3.38 11.36 -9.44
CA GLN A 106 3.87 11.01 -10.78
C GLN A 106 4.82 9.81 -10.75
N LYS A 107 5.73 9.74 -9.78
CA LYS A 107 6.62 8.59 -9.59
C LYS A 107 5.83 7.33 -9.31
N LYS A 108 4.91 7.36 -8.34
CA LYS A 108 4.07 6.19 -8.00
C LYS A 108 3.24 5.71 -9.17
N PHE A 109 2.65 6.62 -9.95
CA PHE A 109 1.90 6.22 -11.14
C PHE A 109 2.79 5.59 -12.21
N LYS A 110 4.01 6.12 -12.41
CA LYS A 110 5.00 5.53 -13.30
C LYS A 110 5.42 4.13 -12.82
N ASP A 111 5.72 3.97 -11.54
CA ASP A 111 6.10 2.69 -10.93
C ASP A 111 4.97 1.65 -11.05
N LEU A 112 3.72 2.07 -10.82
CA LEU A 112 2.52 1.23 -11.00
C LEU A 112 2.31 0.83 -12.46
N LYS A 113 2.63 1.72 -13.41
CA LYS A 113 2.48 1.47 -14.86
C LYS A 113 3.66 0.70 -15.46
N GLU A 114 4.85 0.75 -14.87
CA GLU A 114 6.03 -0.04 -15.25
C GLU A 114 5.99 -1.48 -14.72
N LEU A 115 4.90 -1.88 -14.05
CA LEU A 115 4.65 -3.25 -13.58
C LEU A 115 4.03 -4.26 -14.59
N PRO A 116 4.32 -4.23 -15.91
CA PRO A 116 4.19 -5.43 -16.73
C PRO A 116 5.58 -5.95 -17.12
N GLY A 117 5.95 -7.14 -16.62
CA GLY A 117 6.82 -8.04 -17.38
C GLY A 117 8.29 -8.19 -16.97
N ARG A 118 8.67 -7.97 -15.70
CA ARG A 118 9.96 -8.48 -15.18
C ARG A 118 9.80 -9.71 -14.29
N THR A 119 8.96 -10.66 -14.71
CA THR A 119 9.32 -12.06 -14.46
C THR A 119 10.60 -12.28 -15.26
N ASN A 120 11.76 -12.36 -14.60
CA ASN A 120 13.00 -12.77 -15.24
C ASN A 120 12.69 -14.00 -16.10
N ALA A 121 12.71 -13.85 -17.43
CA ALA A 121 12.43 -14.89 -18.41
C ALA A 121 13.60 -15.90 -18.48
N ASN A 122 14.04 -16.37 -17.32
CA ASN A 122 14.98 -17.45 -17.14
C ASN A 122 14.32 -18.62 -16.41
N ILE A 123 13.02 -18.81 -16.64
CA ILE A 123 12.35 -20.09 -16.36
C ILE A 123 12.64 -21.02 -17.53
N LYS A 124 13.90 -21.43 -17.72
CA LYS A 124 14.23 -22.41 -18.77
C LYS A 124 13.97 -23.85 -18.33
N ASN A 125 14.00 -24.16 -17.04
CA ASN A 125 14.08 -25.55 -16.56
C ASN A 125 13.20 -25.91 -15.32
N ALA A 126 12.19 -25.12 -14.96
CA ALA A 126 11.40 -25.40 -13.73
C ALA A 126 10.08 -26.14 -13.96
N LEU A 127 9.61 -26.22 -15.21
CA LEU A 127 8.35 -26.90 -15.54
C LEU A 127 8.62 -28.00 -16.56
N PHE A 128 8.89 -29.21 -16.08
CA PHE A 128 8.97 -30.39 -16.92
C PHE A 128 7.56 -30.89 -17.25
N VAL A 129 7.12 -30.65 -18.48
CA VAL A 129 5.84 -31.16 -19.00
C VAL A 129 6.07 -32.52 -19.66
N GLY A 130 6.07 -33.60 -18.86
CA GLY A 130 6.26 -34.96 -19.36
C GLY A 130 5.77 -36.03 -18.36
N SER A 131 5.80 -37.30 -18.77
CA SER A 131 5.39 -38.42 -17.91
C SER A 131 6.40 -38.67 -16.79
N THR A 132 5.95 -39.16 -15.63
CA THR A 132 6.82 -39.49 -14.48
C THR A 132 7.95 -40.46 -14.85
N ALA A 133 7.73 -41.34 -15.83
CA ALA A 133 8.74 -42.25 -16.36
C ALA A 133 9.91 -41.53 -17.07
N GLU A 134 9.65 -40.35 -17.65
CA GLU A 134 10.65 -39.56 -18.38
C GLU A 134 11.50 -38.70 -17.44
N LEU A 135 10.88 -38.17 -16.37
CA LEU A 135 11.58 -37.57 -15.21
C LEU A 135 12.53 -38.60 -14.55
N GLN A 136 12.05 -39.83 -14.35
CA GLN A 136 12.86 -40.89 -13.74
C GLN A 136 14.04 -41.30 -14.63
N LYS A 137 13.86 -41.31 -15.96
CA LYS A 137 14.96 -41.52 -16.90
C LYS A 137 16.00 -40.40 -16.85
N MET A 138 15.59 -39.14 -16.76
CA MET A 138 16.50 -38.00 -16.62
C MET A 138 17.28 -38.03 -15.30
N LEU A 139 16.62 -38.36 -14.18
CA LEU A 139 17.26 -38.51 -12.87
C LEU A 139 18.27 -39.67 -12.88
N ASN A 140 17.93 -40.78 -13.54
CA ASN A 140 18.80 -41.95 -13.66
C ASN A 140 19.96 -41.75 -14.67
N LYS A 141 19.85 -40.78 -15.60
CA LYS A 141 20.87 -40.55 -16.64
C LYS A 141 22.17 -39.94 -16.09
N GLN A 142 22.16 -39.34 -14.89
CA GLN A 142 23.37 -38.91 -14.17
C GLN A 142 24.28 -40.08 -13.73
N THR A 143 23.96 -41.34 -14.09
CA THR A 143 24.77 -42.51 -13.71
C THR A 143 25.30 -43.34 -14.89
N MET A 144 25.20 -42.83 -16.13
CA MET A 144 25.73 -43.55 -17.30
C MET A 144 27.25 -43.36 -17.48
N GLU A 145 27.79 -42.21 -17.10
CA GLU A 145 29.25 -41.94 -17.17
C GLU A 145 29.98 -42.73 -16.06
N THR A 146 29.42 -42.80 -14.86
CA THR A 146 29.96 -43.60 -13.74
C THR A 146 29.90 -45.11 -13.98
N LYS A 147 29.07 -45.61 -14.91
CA LYS A 147 29.00 -47.05 -15.24
C LYS A 147 30.02 -47.48 -16.29
N MET A 148 30.49 -46.58 -17.14
CA MET A 148 31.55 -46.89 -18.11
C MET A 148 32.93 -46.82 -17.47
N GLU A 149 33.17 -45.85 -16.57
CA GLU A 149 34.43 -45.76 -15.81
C GLU A 149 34.63 -46.99 -14.90
N LYS A 150 33.59 -47.42 -14.17
CA LYS A 150 33.64 -48.63 -13.33
C LYS A 150 33.86 -49.94 -14.10
N LYS A 151 33.56 -49.98 -15.41
CA LYS A 151 33.86 -51.15 -16.25
C LYS A 151 35.32 -51.19 -16.67
N ASN A 152 35.88 -50.04 -17.06
CA ASN A 152 37.28 -49.94 -17.49
C ASN A 152 38.25 -50.15 -16.32
N GLU A 153 37.89 -49.68 -15.12
CA GLU A 153 38.66 -49.89 -13.90
C GLU A 153 38.69 -51.36 -13.48
N ASN A 154 37.58 -52.09 -13.67
CA ASN A 154 37.49 -53.51 -13.30
C ASN A 154 38.22 -54.44 -14.28
N GLU A 155 38.37 -54.05 -15.55
CA GLU A 155 39.16 -54.81 -16.54
C GLU A 155 40.68 -54.60 -16.40
N THR A 156 41.11 -53.48 -15.80
CA THR A 156 42.54 -53.18 -15.59
C THR A 156 43.11 -53.86 -14.33
N ILE A 157 42.26 -54.24 -13.37
CA ILE A 157 42.67 -54.87 -12.10
C ILE A 157 42.79 -56.40 -12.21
N ASP A 158 42.01 -57.05 -13.07
CA ASP A 158 42.04 -58.51 -13.29
C ASP A 158 43.13 -58.92 -14.30
N GLY A 159 44.38 -58.56 -13.96
CA GLY A 159 45.59 -58.82 -14.74
C GLY A 159 45.57 -60.13 -15.52
N LYS A 160 45.30 -60.02 -16.82
CA LYS A 160 45.64 -61.03 -17.81
C LYS A 160 46.60 -60.38 -18.80
N SER A 161 47.88 -60.42 -18.44
CA SER A 161 48.95 -60.29 -19.40
C SER A 161 48.71 -61.29 -20.54
N LYS A 162 48.72 -60.78 -21.78
CA LYS A 162 49.21 -61.56 -22.90
C LYS A 162 50.23 -60.71 -23.64
N ASP A 163 51.46 -61.11 -23.41
CA ASP A 163 52.66 -60.74 -24.12
C ASP A 163 52.51 -60.98 -25.63
N THR A 164 53.16 -60.07 -26.37
CA THR A 164 53.79 -60.21 -27.70
C THR A 164 53.48 -61.45 -28.56
N GLU A 165 53.01 -61.18 -29.79
CA GLU A 165 53.80 -61.38 -31.03
C GLU A 165 53.34 -60.40 -32.11
#